data_AF-A0AAU5VD05-F1
#
_entry.id   AF-A0AAU5VD05-F1
#
_cell.length_a   1.000
_cell.length_b   1.000
_cell.length_c   1.000
_cell.angle_alpha   90.00
_cell.angle_beta   90.00
_cell.angle_gamma   90.00
#
_symmetry.space_group_name_H-M   'P 1'
#
loop_
_entity.id
_entity.type
_entity.pdbx_description
1 polymer ?
#
loop_
_entity_poly.entity_id
_entity_poly.type
_entity_poly.pdbx_seq_one_letter_code
_entity_poly.pdbx_strand_id
1 'polypeptide(L)'
;MRNAETYPASGECRLNDDHSIGTPYAKGKAGETPPCGIKYLRPSGDGTFKLRATITWNVAWTGTGGVGGDLPDGTFGTTQDITVQEIQSANR
;
A
#
# COMPACT_ATOMS: atom_id res chain seq x y z
N MET A 1 9.20 -1.17 -20.12
CA MET A 1 9.20 0.07 -19.32
C MET A 1 8.25 -0.11 -18.14
N ARG A 2 8.63 0.29 -16.93
CA ARG A 2 7.84 0.10 -15.69
C ARG A 2 6.90 1.30 -15.50
N ASN A 3 5.63 1.07 -15.17
CA ASN A 3 4.64 2.16 -14.99
C ASN A 3 4.64 2.75 -13.57
N ALA A 4 5.03 1.95 -12.57
CA ALA A 4 5.02 2.36 -11.18
C ALA A 4 6.06 1.59 -10.35
N GLU A 5 6.51 2.21 -9.26
CA GLU A 5 7.38 1.61 -8.25
C GLU A 5 6.66 1.46 -6.93
N THR A 6 6.89 0.35 -6.24
CA THR A 6 6.39 0.06 -4.89
C THR A 6 7.46 0.39 -3.86
N TYR A 7 7.02 0.89 -2.72
CA TYR A 7 7.84 1.10 -1.53
C TYR A 7 7.14 0.42 -0.35
N PRO A 8 7.80 -0.48 0.37
CA PRO A 8 9.07 -1.10 0.01
C PRO A 8 9.00 -1.81 -1.36
N ALA A 9 10.16 -2.13 -1.95
CA ALA A 9 10.19 -2.80 -3.27
C ALA A 9 9.44 -4.14 -3.29
N SER A 10 9.31 -4.79 -2.13
CA SER A 10 8.49 -6.00 -1.95
C SER A 10 6.99 -5.77 -2.20
N GLY A 11 6.50 -4.53 -2.06
CA GLY A 11 5.07 -4.21 -2.04
C GLY A 11 4.37 -4.60 -0.74
N GLU A 12 5.10 -5.11 0.26
CA GLU A 12 4.56 -5.47 1.56
C GLU A 12 4.74 -4.32 2.55
N CYS A 13 3.62 -3.82 3.05
CA CYS A 13 3.60 -2.81 4.08
C CYS A 13 3.16 -3.43 5.40
N ARG A 14 4.01 -3.31 6.42
CA ARG A 14 3.67 -3.78 7.76
C ARG A 14 2.71 -2.81 8.44
N LEU A 15 1.89 -3.36 9.33
CA LEU A 15 1.15 -2.56 10.30
C LEU A 15 2.16 -2.00 11.32
N ASN A 16 2.07 -0.70 11.58
CA ASN A 16 2.83 -0.05 12.63
C ASN A 16 2.23 -0.35 14.01
N ASP A 17 2.96 -0.05 15.10
CA ASP A 17 2.49 -0.26 16.49
C ASP A 17 1.23 0.56 16.83
N ASP A 18 1.01 1.68 16.13
CA ASP A 18 -0.19 2.52 16.24
C ASP A 18 -1.36 2.04 15.36
N HIS A 19 -1.23 0.86 14.75
CA HIS A 19 -2.16 0.25 13.79
C HIS A 19 -2.29 1.00 12.45
N SER A 20 -1.43 1.97 12.16
CA SER A 20 -1.39 2.62 10.85
C SER A 20 -0.60 1.78 9.82
N ILE A 21 -0.76 2.12 8.54
CA ILE A 21 0.07 1.59 7.45
C ILE A 21 0.85 2.77 6.85
N GLY A 22 2.18 2.69 6.91
CA GLY A 22 3.06 3.73 6.38
C GLY A 22 2.98 5.04 7.17
N THR A 23 3.06 6.17 6.46
CA THR A 23 2.96 7.51 7.07
C THR A 23 2.05 8.37 6.20
N PRO A 24 1.04 9.05 6.78
CA PRO A 24 0.19 9.97 6.02
C PRO A 24 1.01 11.04 5.28
N TYR A 25 0.57 11.40 4.08
CA TYR A 25 1.23 12.46 3.32
C TYR A 25 1.14 13.80 4.05
N ALA A 26 2.26 14.53 4.07
CA ALA A 26 2.33 15.92 4.54
C ALA A 26 2.91 16.82 3.45
N LYS A 27 2.45 18.09 3.38
CA LYS A 27 3.01 19.07 2.44
C LYS A 27 4.53 19.21 2.65
N GLY A 28 5.27 19.32 1.54
CA GLY A 28 6.74 19.37 1.55
C GLY A 28 7.41 18.01 1.45
N LYS A 29 6.67 16.90 1.59
CA LYS A 29 7.20 15.53 1.49
C LYS A 29 7.17 14.93 0.09
N ALA A 30 6.81 15.71 -0.94
CA ALA A 30 6.61 15.20 -2.30
C ALA A 30 7.88 14.60 -2.94
N GLY A 31 9.08 15.02 -2.50
CA GLY A 31 10.35 14.47 -2.98
C GLY A 31 10.87 13.27 -2.19
N GLU A 32 10.22 12.90 -1.08
CA GLU A 32 10.68 11.82 -0.21
C GLU A 32 10.10 10.47 -0.65
N THR A 33 10.84 9.40 -0.37
CA THR A 33 10.36 8.05 -0.61
C THR A 33 9.39 7.65 0.51
N PRO A 34 8.13 7.28 0.21
CA PRO A 34 7.20 6.88 1.25
C PRO A 34 7.63 5.55 1.88
N PRO A 35 7.46 5.36 3.20
CA PRO A 35 7.80 4.10 3.87
C PRO A 35 6.93 2.93 3.41
N CYS A 36 5.69 3.24 3.03
CA CYS A 36 4.77 2.36 2.31
C CYS A 36 4.05 3.18 1.25
N GLY A 37 4.07 2.75 -0.02
CA GLY A 37 3.33 3.44 -1.08
C GLY A 37 3.72 3.02 -2.49
N ILE A 38 3.18 3.76 -3.45
CA ILE A 38 3.40 3.54 -4.88
C ILE A 38 3.71 4.87 -5.54
N LYS A 39 4.78 4.91 -6.35
CA LYS A 39 5.09 6.04 -7.22
C LYS A 39 4.81 5.67 -8.66
N TYR A 40 3.83 6.33 -9.25
CA TYR A 40 3.59 6.23 -10.69
C TYR A 40 4.62 7.08 -11.44
N LEU A 41 5.22 6.50 -12.48
CA LEU A 41 6.32 7.12 -13.22
C LEU A 41 5.84 7.92 -14.44
N ARG A 42 4.53 7.87 -14.72
CA ARG A 42 3.90 8.53 -15.87
C ARG A 42 2.40 8.73 -15.63
N PRO A 43 1.78 9.71 -16.32
CA PRO A 43 0.33 9.88 -16.28
C PRO A 43 -0.39 8.67 -16.90
N SER A 44 -1.63 8.45 -16.48
CA SER A 44 -2.49 7.37 -17.00
C SER A 44 -3.13 7.69 -18.35
N GLY A 45 -3.07 8.95 -18.82
CA GLY A 45 -3.72 9.40 -20.04
C GLY A 45 -5.25 9.30 -19.93
N ASP A 46 -5.91 8.84 -20.99
CA ASP A 46 -7.36 8.62 -21.04
C ASP A 46 -7.81 7.36 -20.27
N GLY A 47 -6.87 6.60 -19.70
CA GLY A 47 -7.12 5.37 -18.94
C GLY A 47 -6.83 5.49 -17.44
N THR A 48 -6.82 4.34 -16.77
CA THR A 48 -6.54 4.20 -15.34
C THR A 48 -5.50 3.11 -15.07
N PHE A 49 -4.81 3.20 -13.93
CA PHE A 49 -4.01 2.10 -13.39
C PHE A 49 -4.86 1.26 -12.43
N LYS A 50 -4.82 -0.07 -12.57
CA LYS A 50 -5.48 -0.99 -11.63
C LYS A 50 -4.59 -1.19 -10.41
N LEU A 51 -4.93 -0.55 -9.30
CA LEU A 51 -4.28 -0.75 -8.01
C LEU A 51 -4.99 -1.87 -7.25
N ARG A 52 -4.27 -2.93 -6.90
CA ARG A 52 -4.75 -3.96 -5.98
C ARG A 52 -4.01 -3.85 -4.65
N ALA A 53 -4.77 -3.84 -3.56
CA ALA A 53 -4.25 -4.01 -2.21
C ALA A 53 -4.85 -5.30 -1.61
N THR A 54 -4.07 -6.02 -0.83
CA THR A 54 -4.49 -7.24 -0.14
C THR A 54 -4.08 -7.15 1.32
N ILE A 55 -5.03 -7.40 2.21
CA ILE A 55 -4.82 -7.51 3.64
C ILE A 55 -4.70 -8.99 3.96
N THR A 56 -3.64 -9.36 4.66
CA THR A 56 -3.44 -10.69 5.23
C THR A 56 -3.75 -10.64 6.72
N TRP A 57 -4.59 -11.54 7.21
CA TRP A 57 -4.83 -11.71 8.65
C TRP A 57 -4.33 -13.07 9.12
N ASN A 58 -3.76 -13.07 10.31
CA ASN A 58 -3.38 -14.27 11.05
C ASN A 58 -4.31 -14.39 12.27
N VAL A 59 -4.71 -15.62 12.60
CA VAL A 59 -5.61 -15.89 13.74
C VAL A 59 -4.98 -16.97 14.60
N ALA A 60 -4.67 -16.61 15.84
CA ALA A 60 -4.25 -17.55 16.88
C ALA A 60 -5.41 -17.81 17.84
N TRP A 61 -5.53 -19.06 18.32
CA TRP A 61 -6.54 -19.44 19.31
C TRP A 61 -5.91 -20.17 20.48
N THR A 62 -6.52 -19.99 21.66
CA THR A 62 -6.12 -20.66 22.90
C THR A 62 -7.36 -21.20 23.61
N GLY A 63 -7.37 -22.51 23.86
CA GLY A 63 -8.39 -23.21 24.64
C GLY A 63 -8.08 -23.21 26.13
N THR A 64 -9.12 -23.43 26.94
CA THR A 64 -9.07 -23.42 28.41
C THR A 64 -8.10 -24.45 29.03
N GLY A 65 -7.70 -25.48 28.28
CA GLY A 65 -6.71 -26.49 28.69
C GLY A 65 -5.27 -26.20 28.25
N GLY A 66 -4.97 -24.99 27.77
CA GLY A 66 -3.64 -24.63 27.25
C GLY A 66 -3.33 -25.18 25.85
N VAL A 67 -4.30 -25.85 25.22
CA VAL A 67 -4.23 -26.27 23.81
C VAL A 67 -4.50 -25.06 22.94
N GLY A 68 -3.70 -24.84 21.90
CA GLY A 68 -3.89 -23.74 20.97
C GLY A 68 -3.18 -23.99 19.66
N GLY A 69 -3.21 -23.00 18.78
CA GLY A 69 -2.47 -23.02 17.53
C GLY A 69 -2.82 -21.84 16.63
N ASP A 70 -2.09 -21.77 15.51
CA ASP A 70 -2.34 -20.79 14.47
C ASP A 70 -3.27 -21.38 13.42
N LEU A 71 -4.21 -20.56 12.94
CA LEU A 71 -4.98 -20.86 11.75
C LEU A 71 -4.23 -20.37 10.51
N PRO A 72 -4.47 -20.98 9.33
CA PRO A 72 -3.88 -20.50 8.09
C PRO A 72 -4.20 -19.03 7.85
N ASP A 73 -3.22 -18.31 7.30
CA ASP A 73 -3.40 -16.92 6.90
C ASP A 73 -4.55 -16.77 5.89
N GLY A 74 -5.45 -15.83 6.14
CA GLY A 74 -6.47 -15.45 5.20
C GLY A 74 -6.12 -14.15 4.49
N THR A 75 -6.54 -14.01 3.24
CA THR A 75 -6.29 -12.81 2.43
C THR A 75 -7.58 -12.24 1.85
N PHE A 76 -7.77 -10.93 1.95
CA PHE A 76 -8.82 -10.20 1.24
C PHE A 76 -8.19 -9.07 0.45
N GLY A 77 -8.56 -8.94 -0.82
CA GLY A 77 -8.06 -7.88 -1.67
C GLY A 77 -9.16 -7.20 -2.46
N THR A 78 -8.97 -5.90 -2.70
CA THR A 78 -9.81 -5.11 -3.58
C THR A 78 -8.97 -4.48 -4.69
N THR A 79 -9.60 -4.16 -5.81
CA THR A 79 -8.96 -3.45 -6.92
C THR A 79 -9.66 -2.13 -7.13
N GLN A 80 -8.86 -1.06 -7.22
CA GLN A 80 -9.34 0.30 -7.49
C GLN A 80 -8.66 0.84 -8.74
N ASP A 81 -9.42 1.62 -9.51
CA ASP A 81 -8.93 2.34 -10.67
C ASP A 81 -8.35 3.69 -10.23
N ILE A 82 -7.08 3.92 -10.54
CA ILE A 82 -6.34 5.14 -10.17
C ILE A 82 -6.04 5.95 -11.41
N THR A 83 -6.53 7.19 -11.44
CA THR A 83 -6.17 8.19 -12.44
C THR A 83 -4.94 8.95 -11.96
N VAL A 84 -3.90 9.03 -12.80
CA VAL A 84 -2.68 9.78 -12.51
C VAL A 84 -2.53 10.86 -13.55
N GLN A 85 -2.59 12.11 -13.09
CA GLN A 85 -2.41 13.26 -13.95
C GLN A 85 -0.97 13.76 -13.89
N GLU A 86 -0.54 14.38 -14.99
CA GLU A 86 0.70 15.13 -14.99
C GLU A 86 0.49 16.42 -14.19
N ILE A 87 1.37 16.69 -13.22
CA ILE A 87 1.36 17.97 -12.51
C ILE A 87 2.36 18.88 -13.23
N GLN A 88 1.84 19.80 -14.04
CA GLN A 88 2.64 20.88 -14.63
C GLN A 88 2.69 22.04 -13.63
N SER A 89 3.88 22.35 -13.10
CA SER A 89 4.07 23.54 -12.27
C SER A 89 4.47 24.73 -13.15
N ALA A 90 3.57 25.71 -13.29
CA ALA A 90 3.92 27.01 -13.83
C ALA A 90 4.46 27.89 -12.69
N ASN A 91 5.76 28.17 -12.68
CA ASN A 91 6.34 29.24 -11.86
C ASN A 91 6.19 30.56 -12.62
N ARG A 92 5.50 31.53 -12.02
CA ARG A 92 5.47 32.93 -12.50
C ARG A 92 6.38 33.78 -11.64
#